data_AF-A0A0M2ZAS6-F1
#
_entry.id   AF-A0A0M2ZAS6-F1
#
_cell.length_a   1.000
_cell.length_b   1.000
_cell.length_c   1.000
_cell.angle_alpha   90.00
_cell.angle_beta   90.00
_cell.angle_gamma   90.00
#
_symmetry.space_group_name_H-M   'P 1'
#
loop_
_entity.id
_entity.type
_entity.pdbx_description
1 polymer ?
#
loop_
_entity_poly.entity_id
_entity_poly.type
_entity_poly.pdbx_seq_one_letter_code
_entity_poly.pdbx_strand_id
1 'polypeptide(L)'
;MLADTFADTDAIRTLGSTNAAHAADLADVAALLASLPPPNLGPVGTRFQSALIAAAAEGARAVTAVSERLAAAHTTAYAAAAAYDDADAGARDRITGV
;
A
#
# COMPACT_ATOMS: atom_id res chain seq x y z
N MET A 1 -0.53 -33.88 -3.06
CA MET A 1 -0.93 -32.81 -2.12
C MET A 1 0.23 -31.82 -2.07
N LEU A 2 0.29 -30.92 -3.05
CA LEU A 2 1.35 -29.92 -3.19
C LEU A 2 0.71 -28.54 -3.04
N ALA A 3 1.41 -27.70 -2.28
CA ALA A 3 1.03 -26.43 -1.70
C ALA A 3 0.14 -25.52 -2.57
N ASP A 4 -1.11 -25.35 -2.14
CA ASP A 4 -1.97 -24.25 -2.54
C ASP A 4 -1.61 -23.03 -1.67
N THR A 5 -0.48 -22.40 -1.99
CA THR A 5 -0.14 -21.07 -1.48
C THR A 5 -0.09 -20.12 -2.66
N PHE A 6 -1.12 -20.16 -3.51
CA PHE A 6 -1.36 -19.08 -4.45
C PHE A 6 -1.81 -17.89 -3.60
N ALA A 7 -0.88 -16.96 -3.33
CA ALA A 7 -1.22 -15.73 -2.63
C ALA A 7 -2.41 -15.10 -3.35
N ASP A 8 -3.54 -14.96 -2.64
CA ASP A 8 -4.77 -14.35 -3.15
C ASP A 8 -4.46 -12.91 -3.55
N THR A 9 -4.08 -12.78 -4.81
CA THR A 9 -3.52 -11.56 -5.39
C THR A 9 -4.62 -10.54 -5.61
N ASP A 10 -5.87 -11.00 -5.71
CA ASP A 10 -7.06 -10.17 -5.70
C ASP A 10 -7.35 -9.60 -4.31
N ALA A 11 -7.18 -10.39 -3.24
CA ALA A 11 -7.25 -9.89 -1.88
C ALA A 11 -6.15 -8.84 -1.61
N ILE A 12 -4.93 -9.07 -2.10
CA ILE A 12 -3.82 -8.10 -2.00
C ILE A 12 -4.12 -6.82 -2.78
N ARG A 13 -4.65 -6.93 -4.00
CA ARG A 13 -5.01 -5.75 -4.81
C ARG A 13 -6.14 -4.95 -4.18
N THR A 14 -7.14 -5.65 -3.64
CA THR A 14 -8.29 -5.05 -2.92
C THR A 14 -7.84 -4.35 -1.65
N LEU A 15 -6.92 -4.95 -0.89
CA LEU A 15 -6.34 -4.34 0.29
C LEU A 15 -5.53 -3.08 -0.08
N GLY A 16 -4.75 -3.15 -1.16
CA GLY A 16 -3.99 -2.01 -1.69
C GLY A 16 -4.88 -0.86 -2.15
N SER A 17 -5.94 -1.14 -2.91
CA SER A 17 -6.89 -0.10 -3.36
C SER A 17 -7.66 0.52 -2.20
N THR A 18 -8.05 -0.29 -1.21
CA THR A 18 -8.72 0.19 0.00
C THR A 18 -7.78 1.10 0.81
N ASN A 19 -6.52 0.70 0.99
CA ASN A 19 -5.55 1.50 1.73
C ASN A 19 -5.19 2.81 1.01
N ALA A 20 -5.15 2.81 -0.33
CA ALA A 20 -4.98 4.02 -1.12
C ALA A 20 -6.18 4.97 -0.98
N ALA A 21 -7.41 4.45 -0.99
CA ALA A 21 -8.61 5.24 -0.74
C ALA A 21 -8.61 5.85 0.66
N HIS A 22 -8.25 5.08 1.69
CA HIS A 22 -8.14 5.58 3.06
C HIS A 22 -7.06 6.67 3.19
N ALA A 23 -5.94 6.53 2.47
CA ALA A 23 -4.90 7.55 2.43
C ALA A 23 -5.38 8.85 1.76
N ALA A 24 -6.17 8.75 0.68
CA ALA A 24 -6.80 9.90 0.04
C ALA A 24 -7.81 10.59 0.98
N ASP A 25 -8.68 9.83 1.63
CA ASP A 25 -9.66 10.37 2.59
C ASP A 25 -8.96 11.09 3.74
N LEU A 26 -7.86 10.53 4.27
CA LEU A 26 -7.07 11.17 5.32
C LEU A 26 -6.37 12.45 4.84
N ALA A 27 -5.89 12.48 3.58
CA ALA A 27 -5.31 13.68 2.99
C ALA A 27 -6.36 14.78 2.82
N ASP A 28 -7.57 14.44 2.39
CA ASP A 28 -8.69 15.38 2.25
C ASP A 28 -9.12 15.93 3.62
N VAL A 29 -9.21 15.08 4.65
CA VAL A 29 -9.48 15.51 6.03
C VAL A 29 -8.37 16.42 6.54
N ALA A 30 -7.11 16.11 6.26
CA ALA A 30 -5.98 16.95 6.65
C ALA A 30 -6.01 18.32 5.94
N ALA A 31 -6.35 18.35 4.65
CA ALA A 31 -6.53 19.58 3.89
C ALA A 31 -7.71 20.42 4.43
N LEU A 32 -8.82 19.77 4.79
CA LEU A 32 -9.96 20.42 5.42
C LEU A 32 -9.58 21.00 6.79
N LEU A 33 -8.88 20.24 7.63
CA LEU A 33 -8.37 20.72 8.92
C LEU A 33 -7.38 21.88 8.76
N ALA A 34 -6.52 21.85 7.73
CA ALA A 34 -5.59 22.95 7.42
C ALA A 34 -6.31 24.20 6.90
N SER A 35 -7.47 24.05 6.26
CA SER A 35 -8.31 25.17 5.80
C SER A 35 -9.08 25.85 6.92
N LEU A 36 -9.26 25.17 8.07
CA LEU A 36 -9.89 25.78 9.22
C LEU A 36 -8.98 26.89 9.77
N PRO A 37 -9.51 28.07 10.08
CA PRO A 37 -8.73 29.10 10.73
C PRO A 37 -8.14 28.51 12.01
N PRO A 38 -6.86 28.77 12.31
CA PRO A 38 -6.21 28.17 13.47
C PRO A 38 -7.07 28.46 14.69
N PRO A 39 -7.56 27.42 15.39
CA PRO A 39 -8.37 27.65 16.57
C PRO A 39 -7.51 28.49 17.51
N ASN A 40 -8.09 29.56 18.06
CA ASN A 40 -7.39 30.43 18.99
C ASN A 40 -7.23 29.70 20.33
N LEU A 41 -6.39 28.66 20.33
CA LEU A 41 -6.15 27.77 21.46
C LEU A 41 -5.13 28.36 22.45
N GLY A 42 -4.77 29.64 22.25
CA GLY A 42 -3.71 30.31 22.98
C GLY A 42 -2.34 29.64 22.83
N PRO A 43 -1.34 30.09 23.61
CA PRO A 43 0.05 29.62 23.50
C PRO A 43 0.23 28.11 23.72
N VAL A 44 -0.69 27.49 24.48
CA VAL A 44 -0.65 26.05 24.79
C VAL A 44 -1.08 25.23 23.58
N GLY A 45 -2.12 25.65 22.85
CA GLY A 45 -2.57 24.90 21.68
C GLY A 45 -1.67 25.03 20.46
N THR A 46 -0.80 26.04 20.39
CA THR A 46 0.23 26.13 19.35
C THR A 46 1.19 24.93 19.39
N ARG A 47 1.63 24.51 20.59
CA ARG A 47 2.48 23.31 20.71
C ARG A 47 1.74 22.03 20.32
N PHE A 48 0.48 21.91 20.71
CA PHE A 48 -0.36 20.78 20.32
C PHE A 48 -0.55 20.73 18.80
N GLN A 49 -0.85 21.87 18.17
CA GLN A 49 -1.01 21.96 16.72
C GLN A 49 0.27 21.61 15.97
N SER A 50 1.43 22.11 16.41
CA SER A 50 2.72 21.75 15.80
C SER A 50 3.04 20.26 15.97
N ALA A 51 2.76 19.68 17.15
CA ALA A 51 2.95 18.25 17.38
C ALA A 51 2.01 17.40 16.52
N LEU A 52 0.76 17.83 16.35
CA LEU A 52 -0.24 17.16 15.50
C LEU A 52 0.18 17.19 14.03
N ILE A 53 0.64 18.33 13.52
CA ILE A 53 1.14 18.45 12.14
C ILE A 53 2.35 17.54 11.93
N ALA A 54 3.31 17.53 12.86
CA ALA A 54 4.49 16.68 12.76
C ALA A 54 4.14 15.19 12.79
N ALA A 55 3.23 14.77 13.69
CA ALA A 55 2.75 13.40 13.77
C ALA A 55 2.00 12.97 12.49
N ALA A 56 1.15 13.84 11.95
CA ALA A 56 0.45 13.59 10.70
C ALA A 56 1.42 13.43 9.52
N ALA A 57 2.46 14.27 9.44
CA ALA A 57 3.49 14.18 8.41
C ALA A 57 4.32 12.89 8.51
N GLU A 58 4.65 12.42 9.72
CA GLU A 58 5.32 11.14 9.95
C GLU A 58 4.41 9.97 9.53
N GLY A 59 3.13 10.01 9.92
CA GLY A 59 2.13 9.01 9.52
C GLY A 59 2.00 8.90 8.00
N ALA A 60 1.92 10.03 7.29
CA ALA A 60 1.86 10.07 5.83
C ALA A 60 3.10 9.45 5.17
N ARG A 61 4.30 9.73 5.71
CA ARG A 61 5.55 9.10 5.23
C ARG A 61 5.56 7.59 5.46
N ALA A 62 5.10 7.12 6.62
CA ALA A 62 5.01 5.70 6.91
C ALA A 62 4.04 4.98 5.96
N VAL A 63 2.87 5.57 5.68
CA VAL A 63 1.88 5.03 4.72
C VAL A 63 2.45 4.98 3.30
N THR A 64 3.15 6.03 2.88
CA THR A 64 3.83 6.06 1.57
C THR A 64 4.85 4.93 1.46
N ALA A 65 5.71 4.76 2.47
CA ALA A 65 6.71 3.70 2.49
C ALA A 65 6.11 2.28 2.53
N VAL A 66 4.94 2.09 3.13
CA VAL A 66 4.20 0.82 3.07
C VAL A 66 3.65 0.59 1.66
N SER A 67 3.08 1.63 1.04
CA SER A 67 2.51 1.56 -0.30
C SER A 67 3.57 1.24 -1.36
N GLU A 68 4.75 1.85 -1.28
CA GLU A 68 5.90 1.55 -2.15
C GLU A 68 6.37 0.10 -1.99
N ARG A 69 6.48 -0.39 -0.75
CA ARG A 69 6.84 -1.79 -0.48
C ARG A 69 5.80 -2.76 -1.04
N LEU A 70 4.52 -2.42 -0.95
CA LEU A 70 3.45 -3.24 -1.50
C LEU A 70 3.51 -3.27 -3.03
N ALA A 71 3.76 -2.15 -3.69
CA ALA A 71 3.93 -2.09 -5.14
C ALA A 71 5.15 -2.90 -5.63
N ALA A 72 6.26 -2.84 -4.89
CA ALA A 72 7.45 -3.65 -5.16
C ALA A 72 7.18 -5.16 -4.96
N ALA A 73 6.48 -5.53 -3.89
CA ALA A 73 6.07 -6.90 -3.62
C ALA A 73 5.14 -7.43 -4.71
N HIS A 74 4.17 -6.62 -5.16
CA HIS A 74 3.27 -6.95 -6.26
C HIS A 74 4.05 -7.22 -7.55
N THR A 75 4.97 -6.34 -7.93
CA THR A 75 5.82 -6.53 -9.12
C THR A 75 6.63 -7.83 -9.05
N THR A 76 7.21 -8.11 -7.87
CA THR A 76 7.96 -9.35 -7.63
C THR A 76 7.07 -10.59 -7.74
N ALA A 77 5.87 -10.55 -7.14
CA ALA A 77 4.92 -11.65 -7.19
C ALA A 77 4.46 -11.95 -8.63
N TYR A 78 4.19 -10.92 -9.42
CA TYR A 78 3.86 -11.07 -10.85
C TYR A 78 5.01 -11.68 -11.65
N ALA A 79 6.24 -11.24 -11.43
CA ALA A 79 7.41 -11.80 -12.09
C ALA A 79 7.62 -13.28 -11.70
N ALA A 80 7.40 -13.62 -10.44
CA ALA A 80 7.49 -15.01 -9.97
C ALA A 80 6.39 -15.89 -10.58
N ALA A 81 5.15 -15.41 -10.65
CA ALA A 81 4.04 -16.12 -11.28
C ALA A 81 4.34 -16.42 -12.77
N ALA A 82 4.79 -15.41 -13.52
CA ALA A 82 5.18 -15.58 -14.92
C ALA A 82 6.30 -16.63 -15.10
N ALA A 83 7.31 -16.62 -14.22
CA ALA A 83 8.39 -17.60 -14.25
C ALA A 83 7.90 -19.04 -13.96
N TYR A 84 6.89 -19.20 -13.09
CA TYR A 84 6.26 -20.50 -12.84
C TYR A 84 5.44 -20.96 -14.04
N ASP A 85 4.66 -20.08 -14.68
CA ASP A 85 3.88 -20.40 -15.88
C ASP A 85 4.80 -20.83 -17.04
N ASP A 86 5.92 -20.12 -17.24
CA ASP A 86 6.93 -20.49 -18.25
C ASP A 86 7.59 -21.84 -17.95
N ALA A 87 7.87 -22.11 -16.67
CA ALA A 87 8.46 -23.38 -16.25
C ALA A 87 7.48 -24.56 -16.43
N ASP A 88 6.18 -24.34 -16.14
CA ASP A 88 5.13 -25.34 -16.34
C ASP A 88 4.90 -25.61 -17.83
N ALA A 89 4.84 -24.56 -18.66
CA ALA A 89 4.75 -24.69 -20.12
C ALA A 89 5.96 -25.48 -20.67
N GLY A 90 7.18 -25.12 -20.27
CA GLY A 90 8.37 -25.84 -20.69
C GLY A 90 8.46 -27.28 -20.15
N ALA A 91 7.85 -27.58 -19.01
CA ALA A 91 7.73 -28.96 -18.51
C ALA A 91 6.68 -29.75 -19.30
N ARG A 92 5.57 -29.12 -19.66
CA ARG A 92 4.52 -29.69 -20.52
C ARG A 92 5.08 -30.08 -21.89
N ASP A 93 5.80 -29.18 -22.56
CA ASP A 93 6.39 -29.43 -23.88
C ASP A 93 7.29 -30.68 -23.84
N ARG A 94 8.17 -30.75 -22.84
CA ARG A 94 9.05 -31.91 -22.58
C ARG A 94 8.30 -33.23 -22.38
N ILE A 95 7.12 -33.21 -21.76
CA ILE A 95 6.31 -34.42 -21.54
C ILE A 95 5.54 -34.81 -22.80
N THR A 96 5.03 -33.84 -23.55
CA THR A 96 4.23 -34.10 -24.77
C THR A 96 5.08 -34.41 -26.01
N GLY A 97 6.40 -34.21 -25.95
CA GLY A 97 7.32 -34.60 -27.02
C GLY A 97 7.23 -33.73 -28.27
N VAL A 98 6.82 -32.46 -28.11
CA VAL A 98 7.04 -31.37 -29.06
C VAL A 98 8.28 -30.60 -28.60
#